data_AF-A0A0H3A8H4-F1
#
_entry.id   AF-A0A0H3A8H4-F1
#
_cell.length_a   1.000
_cell.length_b   1.000
_cell.length_c   1.000
_cell.angle_alpha   90.00
_cell.angle_beta   90.00
_cell.angle_gamma   90.00
#
_symmetry.space_group_name_H-M   'P 1'
#
loop_
_entity.id
_entity.type
_entity.pdbx_description
1 polymer ?
#
loop_
_entity_poly.entity_id
_entity_poly.type
_entity_poly.pdbx_seq_one_letter_code
_entity_poly.pdbx_strand_id
1 'polypeptide(L)'
;MFRPLMILGALLLSVAACAPLQRGASGDALVSAAKPPLAITVPAMTPVVSGVATPQLYTELGFKAPRLYYRLYAPAAGASTGQAVTLIGEVPEGWQWSLDLSASLRDVDKGTVQFGGRDFEAVTHVVDVADDAFATFAAKNGAGPQKWLARRFTRLEEFRKVKVVLEYREPLPDSLAGGLPSFGEDERLAAFAKRAETAFSLTFGVSAFDVASPVVAADVSQRGFTNLAGRMEPDTRYLFTDDR
;
A
#
# COMPACT_ATOMS: atom_id res chain seq x y z
N MET A 1 17.30 -27.62 43.92
CA MET A 1 16.40 -28.00 42.80
C MET A 1 15.81 -26.81 42.00
N PHE A 2 16.33 -25.58 42.09
CA PHE A 2 15.73 -24.40 41.42
C PHE A 2 16.37 -23.99 40.07
N ARG A 3 17.55 -24.51 39.73
CA ARG A 3 18.27 -24.18 38.48
C ARG A 3 17.59 -24.64 37.18
N PRO A 4 16.99 -25.84 37.06
CA PRO A 4 16.38 -26.26 35.80
C PRO A 4 15.08 -25.49 35.48
N LEU A 5 14.32 -25.05 36.50
CA LEU A 5 13.09 -24.28 36.29
C LEU A 5 13.36 -22.85 35.78
N MET A 6 14.43 -22.21 36.24
CA MET A 6 14.85 -20.89 35.73
C MET A 6 15.36 -20.95 34.29
N ILE A 7 16.06 -22.01 33.90
CA ILE A 7 16.55 -22.19 32.53
C ILE A 7 15.37 -22.42 31.58
N LEU A 8 14.39 -23.24 31.98
CA LEU A 8 13.19 -23.47 31.18
C LEU A 8 12.31 -22.21 31.06
N GLY A 9 12.21 -21.41 32.13
CA GLY A 9 11.51 -20.12 32.12
C GLY A 9 12.20 -19.08 31.22
N ALA A 10 13.54 -18.99 31.27
CA ALA A 10 14.31 -18.11 30.39
C ALA A 10 14.25 -18.55 28.91
N LEU A 11 14.19 -19.86 28.65
CA LEU A 11 14.03 -20.42 27.30
C LEU A 11 12.62 -20.18 26.74
N LEU A 12 11.57 -20.26 27.57
CA LEU A 12 10.20 -19.93 27.16
C LEU A 12 10.02 -18.42 26.89
N LEU A 13 10.70 -17.56 27.67
CA LEU A 13 10.73 -16.12 27.45
C LEU A 13 11.50 -15.72 26.17
N SER A 14 12.57 -16.44 25.82
CA SER A 14 13.33 -16.16 24.59
C SER A 14 12.61 -16.63 23.31
N VAL A 15 11.79 -17.68 23.38
CA VAL A 15 10.95 -18.11 22.25
C VAL A 15 9.74 -17.16 22.05
N ALA A 16 9.19 -16.60 23.13
CA ALA A 16 8.12 -15.60 23.04
C ALA A 16 8.60 -14.23 22.50
N ALA A 17 9.89 -13.89 22.66
CA ALA A 17 10.50 -12.68 22.12
C ALA A 17 10.76 -12.74 20.60
N CYS A 18 10.60 -13.91 19.99
CA CYS A 18 10.74 -14.14 18.54
C CYS A 18 9.38 -14.28 17.84
N ALA A 19 8.36 -13.54 18.29
CA ALA A 19 7.16 -13.40 17.46
C ALA A 19 7.60 -12.74 16.13
N PRO A 20 7.40 -13.40 14.97
CA PRO A 20 7.77 -12.82 13.70
C PRO A 20 7.01 -11.51 13.53
N LEU A 21 7.69 -10.46 13.07
CA LEU A 21 7.04 -9.19 12.78
C LEU A 21 5.98 -9.42 11.70
N GLN A 22 4.70 -9.33 12.09
CA GLN A 22 3.58 -9.63 11.21
C GLN A 22 3.05 -8.36 10.54
N ARG A 23 2.68 -8.49 9.26
CA ARG A 23 1.89 -7.51 8.52
C ARG A 23 0.71 -8.21 7.87
N GLY A 24 -0.41 -7.53 7.76
CA GLY A 24 -1.61 -8.10 7.15
C GLY A 24 -2.89 -7.47 7.66
N ALA A 25 -4.00 -8.14 7.40
CA ALA A 25 -5.32 -7.70 7.84
C ALA A 25 -5.51 -7.96 9.34
N SER A 26 -6.08 -7.00 10.06
CA SER A 26 -6.55 -7.18 11.44
C SER A 26 -7.82 -6.35 11.65
N GLY A 27 -8.95 -6.99 11.96
CA GLY A 27 -10.26 -6.32 11.97
C GLY A 27 -10.53 -5.57 10.67
N ASP A 28 -10.80 -4.27 10.76
CA ASP A 28 -10.99 -3.36 9.61
C ASP A 28 -9.70 -2.67 9.14
N ALA A 29 -8.55 -2.99 9.71
CA ALA A 29 -7.29 -2.33 9.41
C ALA A 29 -6.37 -3.17 8.53
N LEU A 30 -5.49 -2.50 7.77
CA LEU A 30 -4.21 -3.06 7.36
C LEU A 30 -3.18 -2.67 8.40
N VAL A 31 -2.48 -3.65 8.97
CA VAL A 31 -1.59 -3.45 10.11
C VAL A 31 -0.19 -3.96 9.85
N SER A 32 0.74 -3.40 10.59
CA SER A 32 2.13 -3.83 10.68
C SER A 32 2.56 -3.77 12.14
N ALA A 33 3.00 -4.90 12.69
CA ALA A 33 3.78 -4.94 13.92
C ALA A 33 5.29 -4.76 13.66
N ALA A 34 5.71 -4.90 12.39
CA ALA A 34 7.06 -4.61 11.92
C ALA A 34 7.36 -3.12 11.90
N LYS A 35 8.63 -2.72 11.78
CA LYS A 35 8.96 -1.30 11.65
C LYS A 35 8.49 -0.73 10.29
N PRO A 36 7.84 0.45 10.27
CA PRO A 36 7.28 1.13 11.44
C PRO A 36 5.98 0.42 11.89
N PRO A 37 5.74 0.27 13.21
CA PRO A 37 4.47 -0.23 13.68
C PRO A 37 3.37 0.73 13.26
N LEU A 38 2.35 0.23 12.56
CA LEU A 38 1.35 1.06 11.87
C LEU A 38 0.02 0.33 11.77
N ALA A 39 -1.07 1.06 11.97
CA ALA A 39 -2.43 0.66 11.59
C ALA A 39 -3.00 1.68 10.61
N ILE A 40 -3.67 1.17 9.58
CA ILE A 40 -4.31 1.95 8.52
C ILE A 40 -5.77 1.52 8.42
N THR A 41 -6.69 2.45 8.54
CA THR A 41 -8.14 2.23 8.38
C THR A 41 -8.74 3.21 7.39
N VAL A 42 -9.91 2.86 6.86
CA VAL A 42 -10.72 3.71 5.97
C VAL A 42 -12.12 3.85 6.59
N PRO A 43 -12.34 4.80 7.51
CA PRO A 43 -13.52 4.79 8.38
C PRO A 43 -14.88 4.80 7.67
N ALA A 44 -14.96 5.40 6.47
CA ALA A 44 -16.19 5.50 5.69
C ALA A 44 -16.45 4.29 4.77
N MET A 45 -15.57 3.28 4.78
CA MET A 45 -15.64 2.13 3.88
C MET A 45 -15.41 0.82 4.63
N THR A 46 -15.89 -0.27 4.03
CA THR A 46 -15.70 -1.62 4.57
C THR A 46 -14.67 -2.38 3.75
N PRO A 47 -13.84 -3.21 4.38
CA PRO A 47 -12.97 -4.16 3.69
C PRO A 47 -13.71 -5.06 2.70
N VAL A 48 -13.16 -5.22 1.50
CA VAL A 48 -13.67 -6.12 0.46
C VAL A 48 -12.76 -7.33 0.27
N VAL A 49 -11.45 -7.07 0.18
CA VAL A 49 -10.44 -8.11 0.02
C VAL A 49 -9.14 -7.66 0.67
N SER A 50 -8.41 -8.61 1.23
CA SER A 50 -7.06 -8.42 1.74
C SER A 50 -6.20 -9.61 1.37
N GLY A 51 -4.90 -9.39 1.25
CA GLY A 51 -3.99 -10.48 0.95
C GLY A 51 -2.54 -10.07 0.83
N VAL A 52 -1.75 -11.00 0.32
CA VAL A 52 -0.36 -10.77 -0.06
C VAL A 52 -0.19 -11.03 -1.55
N ALA A 53 0.48 -10.11 -2.24
CA ALA A 53 0.90 -10.27 -3.62
C ALA A 53 2.43 -10.23 -3.73
N THR A 54 2.97 -10.94 -4.72
CA THR A 54 4.41 -10.99 -5.01
C THR A 54 4.64 -10.77 -6.51
N PRO A 55 4.32 -9.58 -7.04
CA PRO A 55 4.46 -9.30 -8.46
C PRO A 55 5.93 -9.36 -8.88
N GLN A 56 6.18 -9.72 -10.14
CA GLN A 56 7.54 -9.65 -10.70
C GLN A 56 7.79 -8.25 -11.23
N LEU A 57 8.64 -7.49 -10.54
CA LEU A 57 9.07 -6.17 -10.98
C LEU A 57 10.31 -6.30 -11.86
N TYR A 58 10.29 -5.64 -13.01
CA TYR A 58 11.46 -5.56 -13.88
C TYR A 58 12.43 -4.53 -13.34
N THR A 59 13.68 -4.93 -13.16
CA THR A 59 14.76 -4.09 -12.62
C THR A 59 15.98 -4.16 -13.54
N GLU A 60 16.98 -3.31 -13.26
CA GLU A 60 18.25 -3.31 -14.01
C GLU A 60 19.03 -4.64 -13.89
N LEU A 61 18.77 -5.43 -12.85
CA LEU A 61 19.38 -6.75 -12.63
C LEU A 61 18.39 -7.92 -12.86
N GLY A 62 17.34 -7.69 -13.65
CA GLY A 62 16.31 -8.69 -13.97
C GLY A 62 15.07 -8.62 -13.06
N PHE A 63 14.28 -9.69 -13.05
CA PHE A 63 13.04 -9.73 -12.27
C PHE A 63 13.28 -9.95 -10.77
N LYS A 64 12.57 -9.17 -9.95
CA LYS A 64 12.55 -9.33 -8.49
C LYS A 64 11.15 -9.15 -7.93
N ALA A 65 10.83 -9.94 -6.91
CA ALA A 65 9.52 -9.94 -6.28
C ALA A 65 9.57 -9.31 -4.88
N PRO A 66 8.93 -8.15 -4.66
CA PRO A 66 8.61 -7.69 -3.31
C PRO A 66 7.45 -8.49 -2.73
N ARG A 67 7.22 -8.34 -1.42
CA ARG A 67 6.00 -8.78 -0.75
C ARG A 67 5.10 -7.58 -0.50
N LEU A 68 3.87 -7.63 -1.02
CA LEU A 68 2.90 -6.55 -0.90
C LEU A 68 1.71 -7.02 -0.08
N TYR A 69 1.58 -6.54 1.15
CA TYR A 69 0.40 -6.74 1.96
C TYR A 69 -0.61 -5.66 1.60
N TYR A 70 -1.81 -6.04 1.19
CA TYR A 70 -2.79 -5.08 0.71
C TYR A 70 -4.17 -5.30 1.33
N ARG A 71 -4.97 -4.25 1.24
CA ARG A 71 -6.39 -4.28 1.54
C ARG A 71 -7.13 -3.31 0.62
N LEU A 72 -8.23 -3.77 0.04
CA LEU A 72 -9.19 -2.98 -0.71
C LEU A 72 -10.41 -2.72 0.17
N TYR A 73 -10.90 -1.50 0.11
CA TYR A 73 -12.10 -1.04 0.79
C TYR A 73 -13.08 -0.48 -0.24
N ALA A 74 -14.36 -0.72 0.00
CA ALA A 74 -15.45 -0.13 -0.78
C ALA A 74 -16.56 0.32 0.17
N PRO A 75 -17.36 1.33 -0.22
CA PRO A 75 -18.58 1.69 0.47
C PRO A 75 -19.56 0.53 0.57
N ALA A 76 -20.47 0.62 1.53
CA ALA A 76 -21.58 -0.32 1.63
C ALA A 76 -22.37 -0.38 0.31
N ALA A 77 -22.97 -1.53 0.02
CA ALA A 77 -23.77 -1.71 -1.19
C ALA A 77 -24.84 -0.60 -1.34
N GLY A 78 -24.81 0.12 -2.46
CA GLY A 78 -25.73 1.24 -2.74
C GLY A 78 -25.21 2.63 -2.36
N ALA A 79 -24.03 2.76 -1.73
CA ALA A 79 -23.34 4.04 -1.52
C ALA A 79 -22.35 4.36 -2.67
N SER A 80 -21.65 5.50 -2.58
CA SER A 80 -20.65 6.00 -3.55
C SER A 80 -19.84 4.91 -4.24
N THR A 81 -19.50 5.10 -5.52
CA THR A 81 -18.71 4.16 -6.33
C THR A 81 -17.20 4.24 -6.07
N GLY A 82 -16.76 5.09 -5.15
CA GLY A 82 -15.35 5.22 -4.79
C GLY A 82 -14.79 3.97 -4.10
N GLN A 83 -13.48 3.79 -4.14
CA GLN A 83 -12.77 2.73 -3.44
C GLN A 83 -11.50 3.28 -2.81
N ALA A 84 -10.96 2.55 -1.84
CA ALA A 84 -9.68 2.88 -1.24
C ALA A 84 -8.79 1.62 -1.17
N VAL A 85 -7.51 1.80 -1.40
CA VAL A 85 -6.48 0.76 -1.31
C VAL A 85 -5.47 1.18 -0.27
N THR A 86 -5.10 0.25 0.59
CA THR A 86 -3.96 0.39 1.49
C THR A 86 -2.98 -0.72 1.20
N LEU A 87 -1.69 -0.40 1.12
CA LEU A 87 -0.64 -1.37 0.84
C LEU A 87 0.60 -1.08 1.68
N ILE A 88 1.23 -2.16 2.16
CA ILE A 88 2.56 -2.15 2.75
C ILE A 88 3.44 -3.09 1.94
N GLY A 89 4.49 -2.55 1.33
CA GLY A 89 5.42 -3.27 0.47
C GLY A 89 6.79 -3.46 1.13
N GLU A 90 7.30 -4.68 1.12
CA GLU A 90 8.63 -5.05 1.58
C GLU A 90 9.46 -5.56 0.40
N VAL A 91 10.66 -5.00 0.25
CA VAL A 91 11.63 -5.47 -0.75
C VAL A 91 12.42 -6.67 -0.22
N PRO A 92 12.93 -7.54 -1.11
CA PRO A 92 13.89 -8.57 -0.73
C PRO A 92 15.23 -7.98 -0.25
N GLU A 93 16.03 -8.80 0.42
CA GLU A 93 17.37 -8.42 0.86
C GLU A 93 18.25 -7.97 -0.31
N GLY A 94 19.11 -6.96 -0.08
CA GLY A 94 19.93 -6.34 -1.13
C GLY A 94 19.18 -5.41 -2.08
N TRP A 95 17.87 -5.17 -1.87
CA TRP A 95 17.05 -4.25 -2.68
C TRP A 95 16.46 -3.12 -1.85
N GLN A 96 16.02 -2.06 -2.52
CA GLN A 96 15.31 -0.92 -1.92
C GLN A 96 14.32 -0.33 -2.91
N TRP A 97 13.29 0.35 -2.40
CA TRP A 97 12.37 1.11 -3.23
C TRP A 97 13.07 2.33 -3.84
N SER A 98 12.76 2.62 -5.10
CA SER A 98 13.27 3.82 -5.75
C SER A 98 12.67 5.09 -5.13
N LEU A 99 13.38 6.21 -5.26
CA LEU A 99 12.89 7.54 -4.85
C LEU A 99 11.90 8.14 -5.86
N ASP A 100 11.82 7.58 -7.06
CA ASP A 100 10.75 7.92 -7.99
C ASP A 100 9.44 7.29 -7.50
N LEU A 101 8.60 8.13 -6.91
CA LEU A 101 7.28 7.77 -6.38
C LEU A 101 6.14 8.12 -7.33
N SER A 102 6.45 8.42 -8.59
CA SER A 102 5.43 8.64 -9.61
C SER A 102 4.49 7.44 -9.72
N ALA A 103 3.20 7.74 -9.82
CA ALA A 103 2.17 6.74 -10.02
C ALA A 103 1.98 6.42 -11.51
N SER A 104 2.22 7.41 -12.36
CA SER A 104 2.06 7.33 -13.81
C SER A 104 2.92 8.37 -14.53
N LEU A 105 3.03 8.25 -15.85
CA LEU A 105 3.67 9.28 -16.69
C LEU A 105 2.85 10.58 -16.79
N ARG A 106 1.59 10.59 -16.33
CA ARG A 106 0.64 11.71 -16.45
C ARG A 106 0.14 12.20 -15.10
N ASP A 107 1.01 12.09 -14.11
CA ASP A 107 0.78 12.59 -12.76
C ASP A 107 0.56 14.10 -12.73
N VAL A 108 -0.50 14.53 -12.05
CA VAL A 108 -0.85 15.93 -11.82
C VAL A 108 -1.07 16.18 -10.33
N ASP A 109 -1.19 17.45 -9.93
CA ASP A 109 -1.55 17.83 -8.56
C ASP A 109 -0.64 17.13 -7.52
N LYS A 110 0.67 17.30 -7.71
CA LYS A 110 1.72 16.74 -6.87
C LYS A 110 1.90 17.58 -5.60
N GLY A 111 2.12 16.94 -4.48
CA GLY A 111 2.35 17.63 -3.22
C GLY A 111 2.76 16.71 -2.07
N THR A 112 2.59 17.22 -0.86
CA THR A 112 2.86 16.46 0.37
C THR A 112 1.69 16.60 1.32
N VAL A 113 1.24 15.48 1.88
CA VAL A 113 0.12 15.43 2.83
C VAL A 113 0.55 14.67 4.08
N GLN A 114 0.08 15.10 5.24
CA GLN A 114 0.37 14.43 6.50
C GLN A 114 -0.70 13.44 6.93
N PHE A 115 -0.27 12.23 7.26
CA PHE A 115 -1.08 11.22 7.92
C PHE A 115 -0.37 10.72 9.17
N GLY A 116 -1.04 10.71 10.32
CA GLY A 116 -0.47 10.22 11.58
C GLY A 116 0.87 10.90 11.97
N GLY A 117 1.04 12.19 11.63
CA GLY A 117 2.26 12.95 11.88
C GLY A 117 3.45 12.58 10.98
N ARG A 118 3.19 12.01 9.80
CA ARG A 118 4.19 11.64 8.80
C ARG A 118 3.82 12.21 7.43
N ASP A 119 4.82 12.71 6.71
CA ASP A 119 4.65 13.21 5.35
C ASP A 119 4.56 12.06 4.33
N PHE A 120 3.60 12.16 3.43
CA PHE A 120 3.42 11.29 2.26
C PHE A 120 3.48 12.14 0.99
N GLU A 121 4.19 11.64 -0.02
CA GLU A 121 4.15 12.22 -1.36
C GLU A 121 2.77 11.94 -1.98
N ALA A 122 2.06 12.99 -2.36
CA ALA A 122 0.71 12.94 -2.90
C ALA A 122 0.74 13.20 -4.41
N VAL A 123 -0.02 12.41 -5.16
CA VAL A 123 -0.15 12.59 -6.60
C VAL A 123 -1.52 12.16 -7.10
N THR A 124 -2.09 12.91 -8.03
CA THR A 124 -3.35 12.58 -8.70
C THR A 124 -3.05 12.04 -10.09
N HIS A 125 -3.67 10.91 -10.46
CA HIS A 125 -3.46 10.24 -11.75
C HIS A 125 -4.71 9.47 -12.19
N VAL A 126 -4.66 8.92 -13.40
CA VAL A 126 -5.70 8.04 -13.94
C VAL A 126 -5.22 6.60 -13.91
N VAL A 127 -6.06 5.69 -13.42
CA VAL A 127 -5.82 4.24 -13.48
C VAL A 127 -6.78 3.64 -14.50
N ASP A 128 -6.23 2.99 -15.53
CA ASP A 128 -7.03 2.20 -16.46
C ASP A 128 -7.41 0.87 -15.81
N VAL A 129 -8.64 0.40 -16.03
CA VAL A 129 -9.10 -0.88 -15.47
C VAL A 129 -8.26 -2.07 -15.96
N ALA A 130 -7.64 -1.98 -17.14
CA ALA A 130 -6.71 -3.00 -17.64
C ALA A 130 -5.42 -3.11 -16.80
N ASP A 131 -5.07 -2.02 -16.12
CA ASP A 131 -3.87 -1.86 -15.28
C ASP A 131 -4.19 -1.92 -13.77
N ASP A 132 -5.47 -2.08 -13.39
CA ASP A 132 -5.93 -2.13 -12.01
C ASP A 132 -5.78 -3.54 -11.41
N ALA A 133 -5.11 -3.64 -10.26
CA ALA A 133 -4.97 -4.87 -9.50
C ALA A 133 -6.32 -5.46 -9.04
N PHE A 134 -7.35 -4.62 -8.95
CA PHE A 134 -8.63 -4.93 -8.33
C PHE A 134 -9.82 -4.77 -9.29
N ALA A 135 -9.58 -4.76 -10.60
CA ALA A 135 -10.60 -4.58 -11.64
C ALA A 135 -11.85 -5.46 -11.45
N THR A 136 -11.66 -6.71 -11.03
CA THR A 136 -12.75 -7.68 -10.78
C THR A 136 -13.72 -7.22 -9.69
N PHE A 137 -13.24 -6.48 -8.68
CA PHE A 137 -14.04 -5.97 -7.57
C PHE A 137 -14.77 -4.68 -7.94
N ALA A 138 -14.26 -3.92 -8.91
CA ALA A 138 -14.93 -2.75 -9.46
C ALA A 138 -16.25 -3.12 -10.16
N ALA A 139 -16.30 -4.30 -10.79
CA ALA A 139 -17.46 -4.79 -11.54
C ALA A 139 -18.49 -5.54 -10.68
N LYS A 140 -18.19 -5.90 -9.42
CA LYS A 140 -19.11 -6.70 -8.59
C LYS A 140 -20.38 -5.94 -8.16
N ASN A 141 -20.47 -4.62 -8.39
CA ASN A 141 -21.64 -3.77 -8.07
C ASN A 141 -22.31 -3.14 -9.32
N GLY A 142 -22.08 -3.68 -10.53
CA GLY A 142 -22.67 -3.17 -11.78
C GLY A 142 -21.64 -3.03 -12.91
N ALA A 143 -21.90 -2.17 -13.89
CA ALA A 143 -20.86 -1.79 -14.85
C ALA A 143 -19.80 -0.94 -14.13
N GLY A 144 -18.71 -1.58 -13.69
CA GLY A 144 -17.58 -0.90 -13.06
C GLY A 144 -16.97 0.17 -13.97
N PRO A 145 -16.26 1.16 -13.41
CA PRO A 145 -15.64 2.21 -14.21
C PRO A 145 -14.59 1.64 -15.16
N GLN A 146 -14.49 2.22 -16.36
CA GLN A 146 -13.40 1.92 -17.30
C GLN A 146 -12.07 2.54 -16.86
N LYS A 147 -12.15 3.68 -16.17
CA LYS A 147 -11.00 4.40 -15.63
C LYS A 147 -11.34 4.98 -14.27
N TRP A 148 -10.35 5.00 -13.40
CA TRP A 148 -10.42 5.66 -12.10
C TRP A 148 -9.67 6.98 -12.14
N LEU A 149 -10.23 8.00 -11.51
CA LEU A 149 -9.48 9.12 -10.98
C LEU A 149 -8.94 8.68 -9.61
N ALA A 150 -7.62 8.67 -9.44
CA ALA A 150 -6.96 8.17 -8.23
C ALA A 150 -6.03 9.23 -7.63
N ARG A 151 -6.03 9.35 -6.31
CA ARG A 151 -4.99 10.09 -5.56
C ARG A 151 -4.23 9.11 -4.71
N ARG A 152 -2.92 9.01 -4.97
CA ARG A 152 -1.99 8.13 -4.29
C ARG A 152 -1.15 8.94 -3.33
N PHE A 153 -1.00 8.40 -2.12
CA PHE A 153 -0.11 8.90 -1.08
C PHE A 153 0.94 7.82 -0.82
N THR A 154 2.20 8.14 -1.05
CA THR A 154 3.30 7.18 -0.92
C THR A 154 4.32 7.66 0.10
N ARG A 155 4.76 6.75 0.96
CA ARG A 155 5.84 6.99 1.93
C ARG A 155 6.81 5.83 1.95
N LEU A 156 8.09 6.15 1.97
CA LEU A 156 9.16 5.18 2.18
C LEU A 156 9.59 5.19 3.65
N GLU A 157 9.80 4.01 4.20
CA GLU A 157 10.17 3.77 5.59
C GLU A 157 11.35 2.79 5.66
N GLU A 158 11.99 2.71 6.84
CA GLU A 158 13.10 1.80 7.10
C GLU A 158 14.20 1.91 6.03
N PHE A 159 14.68 3.12 5.75
CA PHE A 159 15.69 3.38 4.71
C PHE A 159 15.28 2.80 3.34
N ARG A 160 14.02 2.98 2.95
CA ARG A 160 13.41 2.52 1.69
C ARG A 160 13.27 1.00 1.57
N LYS A 161 13.34 0.26 2.68
CA LYS A 161 13.01 -1.18 2.69
C LYS A 161 11.51 -1.42 2.74
N VAL A 162 10.77 -0.47 3.28
CA VAL A 162 9.32 -0.54 3.44
C VAL A 162 8.69 0.61 2.67
N LYS A 163 7.58 0.34 1.98
CA LYS A 163 6.76 1.33 1.29
C LYS A 163 5.34 1.25 1.83
N VAL A 164 4.75 2.39 2.17
CA VAL A 164 3.33 2.51 2.51
C VAL A 164 2.66 3.27 1.38
N VAL A 165 1.60 2.68 0.82
CA VAL A 165 0.77 3.29 -0.22
C VAL A 165 -0.66 3.37 0.27
N LEU A 166 -1.25 4.56 0.17
CA LEU A 166 -2.68 4.79 0.31
C LEU A 166 -3.17 5.29 -1.05
N GLU A 167 -4.24 4.73 -1.58
CA GLU A 167 -4.81 5.20 -2.84
C GLU A 167 -6.32 5.29 -2.72
N TYR A 168 -6.87 6.50 -2.85
CA TYR A 168 -8.30 6.71 -2.93
C TYR A 168 -8.68 6.93 -4.40
N ARG A 169 -9.78 6.32 -4.83
CA ARG A 169 -10.21 6.36 -6.23
C ARG A 169 -11.71 6.53 -6.39
N GLU A 170 -12.11 7.29 -7.40
CA GLU A 170 -13.49 7.49 -7.86
C GLU A 170 -13.56 7.24 -9.36
N PRO A 171 -14.73 6.83 -9.93
CA PRO A 171 -14.87 6.75 -11.38
C PRO A 171 -14.43 8.06 -12.04
N LEU A 172 -13.63 7.95 -13.11
CA LEU A 172 -13.19 9.12 -13.84
C LEU A 172 -14.43 9.84 -14.41
N PRO A 173 -14.67 11.12 -14.04
CA PRO A 173 -15.83 11.85 -14.57
C PRO A 173 -15.69 12.05 -16.07
N ASP A 174 -16.81 11.98 -16.81
CA ASP A 174 -16.83 12.18 -18.27
C ASP A 174 -16.19 13.51 -18.69
N SER A 175 -16.36 14.54 -17.87
CA SER A 175 -15.75 15.86 -18.04
C SER A 175 -14.21 15.89 -18.00
N LEU A 176 -13.57 14.78 -17.59
CA LEU A 176 -12.12 14.57 -17.56
C LEU A 176 -11.69 13.38 -18.43
N ALA A 177 -12.59 12.80 -19.25
CA ALA A 177 -12.28 11.66 -20.10
C ALA A 177 -11.19 11.94 -21.14
N GLY A 178 -11.04 13.21 -21.55
CA GLY A 178 -9.95 13.68 -22.44
C GLY A 178 -8.57 13.75 -21.77
N GLY A 179 -8.48 13.54 -20.46
CA GLY A 179 -7.26 13.64 -19.67
C GLY A 179 -7.38 14.62 -18.51
N LEU A 180 -6.44 14.53 -17.57
CA LEU A 180 -6.37 15.47 -16.45
C LEU A 180 -5.70 16.77 -16.90
N PRO A 181 -6.18 17.94 -16.42
CA PRO A 181 -5.52 19.21 -16.65
C PRO A 181 -4.10 19.21 -16.06
N SER A 182 -3.10 19.59 -16.85
CA SER A 182 -1.69 19.62 -16.43
C SER A 182 -1.31 20.89 -15.66
N PHE A 183 -2.10 21.96 -15.76
CA PHE A 183 -1.80 23.28 -15.18
C PHE A 183 -3.05 23.92 -14.58
N GLY A 184 -2.86 24.63 -13.46
CA GLY A 184 -3.91 25.35 -12.76
C GLY A 184 -4.61 24.55 -11.65
N GLU A 185 -5.31 25.25 -10.77
CA GLU A 185 -6.16 24.67 -9.74
C GLU A 185 -7.52 24.32 -10.35
N ASP A 186 -7.68 23.07 -10.84
CA ASP A 186 -9.00 22.58 -11.21
C ASP A 186 -9.79 22.28 -9.94
N GLU A 187 -10.87 23.02 -9.70
CA GLU A 187 -11.70 22.88 -8.48
C GLU A 187 -12.22 21.44 -8.29
N ARG A 188 -12.45 20.69 -9.38
CA ARG A 188 -12.91 19.29 -9.30
C ARG A 188 -11.79 18.40 -8.78
N LEU A 189 -10.56 18.62 -9.25
CA LEU A 189 -9.38 17.91 -8.74
C LEU A 189 -9.09 18.31 -7.29
N ALA A 190 -9.21 19.58 -6.92
CA ALA A 190 -9.05 20.03 -5.54
C ALA A 190 -10.11 19.42 -4.60
N ALA A 191 -11.38 19.37 -5.04
CA ALA A 191 -12.46 18.74 -4.29
C ALA A 191 -12.24 17.22 -4.15
N PHE A 192 -11.78 16.56 -5.21
CA PHE A 192 -11.39 15.14 -5.17
C PHE A 192 -10.22 14.90 -4.23
N ALA A 193 -9.16 15.70 -4.30
CA ALA A 193 -7.99 15.62 -3.43
C ALA A 193 -8.38 15.74 -1.95
N LYS A 194 -9.24 16.70 -1.60
CA LYS A 194 -9.75 16.86 -0.23
C LYS A 194 -10.54 15.64 0.26
N ARG A 195 -11.33 14.99 -0.60
CA ARG A 195 -12.02 13.73 -0.25
C ARG A 195 -11.02 12.59 -0.04
N ALA A 196 -10.04 12.46 -0.92
CA ALA A 196 -9.00 11.45 -0.81
C ALA A 196 -8.17 11.60 0.49
N GLU A 197 -7.82 12.82 0.87
CA GLU A 197 -7.03 13.12 2.07
C GLU A 197 -7.79 12.84 3.37
N THR A 198 -9.12 12.88 3.33
CA THR A 198 -9.99 12.59 4.50
C THR A 198 -10.43 11.13 4.57
N ALA A 199 -10.09 10.30 3.58
CA ALA A 199 -10.52 8.91 3.52
C ALA A 199 -9.78 7.99 4.50
N PHE A 200 -8.54 8.33 4.87
CA PHE A 200 -7.65 7.45 5.62
C PHE A 200 -7.42 7.92 7.06
N SER A 201 -7.32 6.97 7.98
CA SER A 201 -6.85 7.20 9.35
C SER A 201 -5.65 6.29 9.64
N LEU A 202 -4.53 6.91 10.03
CA LEU A 202 -3.25 6.24 10.27
C LEU A 202 -2.79 6.47 11.70
N THR A 203 -2.33 5.40 12.36
CA THR A 203 -1.72 5.46 13.69
C THR A 203 -0.39 4.74 13.68
N PHE A 204 0.70 5.49 13.87
CA PHE A 204 2.05 4.96 14.02
C PHE A 204 2.37 4.65 15.49
N GLY A 205 3.31 3.73 15.73
CA GLY A 205 3.76 3.37 17.08
C GLY A 205 2.77 2.49 17.85
N VAL A 206 1.78 1.96 17.15
CA VAL A 206 0.80 0.97 17.65
C VAL A 206 1.50 -0.32 18.09
N SER A 207 0.96 -0.93 19.15
CA SER A 207 1.41 -2.22 19.67
C SER A 207 0.79 -3.40 18.89
N ALA A 208 1.12 -4.63 19.31
CA ALA A 208 0.72 -5.89 18.72
C ALA A 208 -0.72 -5.94 18.17
N PHE A 209 -0.89 -6.69 17.08
CA PHE A 209 -2.15 -6.94 16.40
C PHE A 209 -2.42 -8.44 16.31
N ASP A 210 -3.70 -8.81 16.29
CA ASP A 210 -4.11 -10.12 15.83
C ASP A 210 -4.17 -10.11 14.30
N VAL A 211 -3.06 -10.51 13.67
CA VAL A 211 -2.91 -10.46 12.20
C VAL A 211 -3.42 -11.76 11.61
N ALA A 212 -4.43 -11.65 10.74
CA ALA A 212 -4.92 -12.77 9.96
C ALA A 212 -3.80 -13.36 9.10
N SER A 213 -3.81 -14.68 8.93
CA SER A 213 -2.84 -15.36 8.08
C SER A 213 -2.88 -14.78 6.65
N PRO A 214 -1.72 -14.47 6.04
CA PRO A 214 -1.69 -13.89 4.71
C PRO A 214 -2.26 -14.88 3.68
N VAL A 215 -3.21 -14.41 2.87
CA VAL A 215 -3.82 -15.18 1.78
C VAL A 215 -3.45 -14.55 0.45
N VAL A 216 -3.13 -15.36 -0.56
CA VAL A 216 -3.05 -14.89 -1.95
C VAL A 216 -4.46 -14.94 -2.52
N ALA A 217 -5.09 -13.78 -2.70
CA ALA A 217 -6.43 -13.74 -3.29
C ALA A 217 -6.38 -14.15 -4.78
N ALA A 218 -7.31 -14.98 -5.23
CA ALA A 218 -7.38 -15.44 -6.62
C ALA A 218 -7.90 -14.36 -7.58
N ASP A 219 -8.74 -13.43 -7.08
CA ASP A 219 -9.47 -12.45 -7.88
C ASP A 219 -8.67 -11.16 -8.16
N VAL A 220 -7.36 -11.11 -7.88
CA VAL A 220 -6.53 -9.90 -8.09
C VAL A 220 -5.52 -10.07 -9.23
N SER A 221 -5.23 -8.99 -9.95
CA SER A 221 -4.28 -8.97 -11.07
C SER A 221 -2.86 -8.74 -10.59
N GLN A 222 -1.96 -9.70 -10.85
CA GLN A 222 -0.52 -9.55 -10.57
C GLN A 222 0.12 -8.42 -11.38
N ARG A 223 -0.34 -8.20 -12.62
CA ARG A 223 0.12 -7.08 -13.46
C ARG A 223 -0.23 -5.75 -12.82
N GLY A 224 -1.45 -5.60 -12.30
CA GLY A 224 -1.85 -4.35 -11.65
C GLY A 224 -1.03 -4.05 -10.39
N PHE A 225 -0.60 -5.08 -9.66
CA PHE A 225 0.32 -4.89 -8.53
C PHE A 225 1.71 -4.41 -8.96
N THR A 226 2.19 -4.71 -10.16
CA THR A 226 3.43 -4.12 -10.70
C THR A 226 3.33 -2.60 -10.79
N ASN A 227 2.19 -2.08 -11.28
CA ASN A 227 1.96 -0.64 -11.39
C ASN A 227 1.79 0.04 -10.02
N LEU A 228 1.10 -0.62 -9.09
CA LEU A 228 0.89 -0.11 -7.73
C LEU A 228 2.19 -0.11 -6.90
N ALA A 229 3.07 -1.10 -7.12
CA ALA A 229 4.33 -1.21 -6.40
C ALA A 229 5.38 -0.19 -6.87
N GLY A 230 5.36 0.20 -8.13
CA GLY A 230 6.38 1.07 -8.73
C GLY A 230 7.72 0.35 -8.89
N ARG A 231 8.83 1.10 -8.72
CA ARG A 231 10.18 0.61 -9.04
C ARG A 231 11.00 0.24 -7.80
N MET A 232 11.82 -0.81 -7.94
CA MET A 232 12.88 -1.17 -7.01
C MET A 232 14.26 -1.01 -7.68
N GLU A 233 15.27 -0.78 -6.86
CA GLU A 233 16.67 -0.67 -7.26
C GLU A 233 17.56 -1.45 -6.28
N PRO A 234 18.77 -1.87 -6.71
CA PRO A 234 19.73 -2.49 -5.81
C PRO A 234 20.08 -1.54 -4.65
N ASP A 235 20.25 -2.11 -3.46
CA ASP A 235 20.78 -1.37 -2.32
C ASP A 235 22.30 -1.30 -2.42
N THR A 236 22.80 -0.15 -2.85
CA THR A 236 24.23 0.09 -3.10
C THR A 236 25.11 -0.14 -1.87
N ARG A 237 24.55 -0.12 -0.64
CA ARG A 237 25.27 -0.50 0.57
C ARG A 237 25.74 -1.96 0.58
N TYR A 238 25.04 -2.82 -0.15
CA TYR A 238 25.37 -4.24 -0.30
C TYR A 238 26.22 -4.53 -1.55
N LEU A 239 26.43 -3.54 -2.43
CA LEU A 239 27.27 -3.69 -3.62
C LEU A 239 28.76 -3.54 -3.33
N PHE A 240 29.13 -3.07 -2.13
CA PHE A 240 30.53 -2.84 -1.73
C PHE A 240 30.98 -3.72 -0.56
N THR A 241 30.27 -4.80 -0.26
CA THR A 241 30.63 -5.72 0.85
C THR A 241 31.47 -6.93 0.42
N ASP A 242 31.76 -7.10 -0.87
CA ASP A 242 32.81 -8.03 -1.33
C ASP A 242 34.14 -7.30 -1.41
N ASP A 243 34.81 -7.19 -0.25
CA ASP A 243 36.26 -7.07 -0.13
C ASP A 243 36.62 -7.26 1.36
N ARG A 244 36.72 -8.53 1.78
CA ARG A 244 37.61 -9.02 2.85
C ARG A 244 37.63 -10.54 2.96
#